data_AF-A0A849DAR8-F1
#
_entry.id   AF-A0A849DAR8-F1
#
_cell.length_a   1.000
_cell.length_b   1.000
_cell.length_c   1.000
_cell.angle_alpha   90.00
_cell.angle_beta   90.00
_cell.angle_gamma   90.00
#
_symmetry.space_group_name_H-M   'P 1'
#
loop_
_entity.id
_entity.type
_entity.pdbx_description
1 polymer ?
#
loop_
_entity_poly.entity_id
_entity_poly.type
_entity_poly.pdbx_seq_one_letter_code
_entity_poly.pdbx_strand_id
1 'polypeptide(L)' 'MKKVEVVKANEVEVKPFILDDFTQPKVESSMMNKITKKELKNLADDLGLAYDDAQIVFTKKLLSAYLLGK' A
#
# COMPACT_ATOMS: atom_id res chain seq x y z
N MET A 1 4.02 9.94 -41.30
CA MET A 1 5.36 9.31 -41.29
C MET A 1 5.87 9.32 -39.85
N LYS A 2 6.17 8.16 -39.25
CA LYS A 2 6.75 8.09 -37.89
C LYS A 2 8.27 8.08 -38.01
N LYS A 3 8.96 8.94 -37.25
CA LYS A 3 10.43 9.01 -37.19
C LYS A 3 10.91 7.78 -36.40
N VAL A 4 11.65 6.88 -37.04
CA VAL A 4 12.22 5.68 -36.39
C VAL A 4 13.70 5.96 -36.19
N GLU A 5 14.13 5.95 -34.93
CA GLU A 5 15.51 6.15 -34.53
C GLU A 5 16.14 4.79 -34.26
N VAL A 6 17.11 4.40 -35.09
CA VAL A 6 17.78 3.10 -35.00
C VAL A 6 19.03 3.27 -34.14
N VAL A 7 18.96 2.83 -32.90
CA VAL A 7 20.08 2.86 -31.94
C VAL A 7 20.92 1.58 -32.03
N LYS A 8 22.24 1.70 -31.85
CA LYS A 8 23.17 0.56 -31.84
C LYS A 8 23.11 -0.16 -30.49
N ALA A 9 23.29 -1.48 -30.49
CA ALA A 9 23.20 -2.29 -29.26
C ALA A 9 24.11 -1.81 -28.11
N ASN A 10 25.24 -1.19 -28.44
CA ASN A 10 26.20 -0.67 -27.45
C ASN A 10 25.80 0.69 -26.83
N GLU A 11 24.74 1.33 -27.33
CA GLU A 11 24.21 2.61 -26.83
C GLU A 11 22.98 2.41 -25.94
N VAL A 12 22.59 1.15 -25.69
CA VAL A 12 21.42 0.80 -24.86
C VAL A 12 21.88 0.43 -23.46
N GLU A 13 21.61 1.30 -22.49
CA GLU A 13 21.79 1.00 -21.08
C GLU A 13 20.62 0.12 -20.61
N VAL A 14 20.84 -1.20 -20.53
CA VAL A 14 19.84 -2.15 -20.03
C VAL A 14 19.87 -2.13 -18.51
N LYS A 15 18.89 -1.49 -17.89
CA LYS A 15 18.66 -1.59 -16.44
C LYS A 15 17.76 -2.79 -16.16
N PRO A 16 18.23 -3.81 -15.42
CA PRO A 16 17.40 -4.94 -15.06
C PRO A 16 16.21 -4.47 -14.22
N PHE A 17 15.03 -4.99 -14.55
CA PHE A 17 13.82 -4.69 -13.80
C PHE A 17 13.83 -5.53 -12.51
N ILE A 18 14.19 -4.90 -11.39
CA ILE A 18 14.18 -5.53 -10.07
C ILE A 18 12.78 -5.34 -9.48
N LEU A 19 11.96 -6.39 -9.52
CA LEU A 19 10.56 -6.34 -9.03
C LEU A 19 10.48 -5.85 -7.57
N ASP A 20 11.44 -6.25 -6.74
CA ASP A 20 11.52 -5.91 -5.33
C ASP A 20 11.67 -4.40 -5.07
N ASP A 21 12.23 -3.63 -6.01
CA ASP A 21 12.31 -2.16 -5.91
C ASP A 21 10.92 -1.50 -6.05
N PHE A 22 9.96 -2.21 -6.64
CA PHE A 22 8.62 -1.72 -6.94
C PHE A 22 7.53 -2.43 -6.15
N THR A 23 7.89 -3.43 -5.34
CA THR A 23 6.97 -4.13 -4.46
C THR A 23 7.35 -3.87 -3.01
N GLN A 24 6.38 -3.60 -2.15
CA GLN A 24 6.67 -3.54 -0.72
C GLN A 24 7.20 -4.92 -0.28
N PRO A 25 8.37 -4.99 0.40
CA PRO A 25 8.82 -6.24 1.00
C PRO A 25 7.69 -6.73 1.88
N LYS A 26 7.33 -8.03 1.76
CA LYS A 26 6.22 -8.68 2.50
C LYS A 26 6.17 -8.09 3.89
N VAL A 27 5.25 -7.15 4.10
CA VAL A 27 5.14 -6.42 5.35
C VAL A 27 4.89 -7.51 6.37
N GLU A 28 5.86 -7.74 7.26
CA GLU A 28 5.62 -8.61 8.39
C GLU A 28 4.35 -8.05 9.04
N SER A 29 3.29 -8.87 9.11
CA SER A 29 2.03 -8.50 9.74
C SER A 29 2.20 -8.17 11.23
N SER A 30 3.43 -8.21 11.75
CA SER A 30 3.87 -8.00 13.11
C SER A 30 3.90 -6.53 13.53
N MET A 31 3.94 -5.56 12.60
CA MET A 31 4.08 -4.14 12.94
C MET A 31 2.79 -3.32 12.88
N MET A 32 1.62 -3.94 13.08
CA MET A 32 0.46 -3.16 13.52
C MET A 32 0.67 -2.78 14.99
N ASN A 33 1.38 -1.67 15.23
CA ASN A 33 1.43 -1.04 16.54
C ASN A 33 0.00 -0.94 17.07
N LYS A 34 -0.21 -1.35 18.32
CA LYS A 34 -1.53 -1.25 18.95
C LYS A 34 -1.87 0.23 19.11
N ILE A 35 -2.72 0.75 18.23
CA ILE A 35 -3.28 2.09 18.36
C ILE A 35 -4.41 2.04 19.38
N THR A 36 -4.42 2.97 20.32
CA THR A 36 -5.48 3.10 21.32
C THR A 36 -6.73 3.74 20.72
N LYS A 37 -7.88 3.53 21.36
CA LYS A 37 -9.14 4.15 20.94
C LYS A 37 -9.07 5.69 20.90
N LYS A 38 -8.30 6.28 21.83
CA LYS A 38 -8.12 7.73 21.95
C LYS A 38 -7.34 8.29 20.77
N GLU A 39 -6.23 7.64 20.39
CA GLU A 39 -5.44 8.04 19.22
C GLU A 39 -6.24 7.92 17.93
N LEU A 40 -7.06 6.88 17.80
CA LEU A 40 -7.89 6.68 16.60
C LEU A 40 -9.02 7.72 16.49
N LYS A 41 -9.55 8.19 17.61
CA LYS A 41 -10.50 9.31 17.66
C LYS A 41 -9.83 10.63 17.26
N ASN A 42 -8.70 10.94 17.87
CA ASN A 42 -7.96 12.16 17.54
C ASN A 42 -7.59 12.20 16.05
N LEU A 43 -7.15 11.07 15.48
CA LEU A 43 -6.85 10.98 14.06
C LEU A 43 -8.10 11.20 13.18
N ALA A 44 -9.25 10.69 13.58
CA ALA A 44 -10.50 10.94 12.87
C ALA A 44 -10.86 12.44 12.89
N ASP A 45 -10.72 13.08 14.06
CA ASP A 45 -10.97 14.51 14.22
C ASP A 45 -10.01 15.36 13.35
N ASP A 46 -8.70 15.03 13.35
CA ASP A 46 -7.69 15.70 12.54
C ASP A 46 -7.97 15.60 11.03
N LEU A 47 -8.60 14.49 10.61
CA LEU A 47 -8.98 14.23 9.21
C LEU A 47 -10.40 14.72 8.87
N GLY A 48 -11.14 15.28 9.84
CA GLY A 48 -12.54 15.69 9.65
C GLY A 48 -13.49 14.51 9.38
N LEU A 49 -13.14 13.31 9.86
CA LEU A 49 -13.93 12.08 9.71
C LEU A 49 -14.76 11.83 10.97
N ALA A 50 -15.97 11.31 10.78
CA ALA A 50 -16.78 10.86 11.89
C ALA A 50 -16.22 9.55 12.46
N TYR A 51 -15.98 9.52 13.77
CA TYR A 51 -15.62 8.29 14.46
C TYR A 51 -16.85 7.39 14.69
N ASP A 52 -16.94 6.27 13.97
CA ASP A 52 -17.99 5.26 14.12
C ASP A 52 -17.38 3.88 14.42
N ASP A 53 -17.56 3.41 15.66
CA ASP A 53 -17.09 2.09 16.12
C ASP A 53 -17.64 0.95 15.25
N ALA A 54 -18.90 1.03 14.78
CA ALA A 54 -19.53 -0.04 14.02
C ALA A 54 -18.87 -0.19 12.64
N GLN A 55 -18.61 0.93 11.96
CA GLN A 55 -17.91 0.97 10.66
C GLN A 55 -16.45 0.52 10.78
N ILE A 56 -15.77 0.90 11.86
CA ILE A 56 -14.39 0.47 12.12
C ILE A 56 -14.33 -1.05 12.31
N VAL A 57 -15.24 -1.62 13.11
CA VAL A 57 -15.31 -3.08 13.34
C VAL A 57 -15.65 -3.83 12.05
N PHE A 58 -16.61 -3.32 11.28
CA PHE A 58 -16.98 -3.90 9.99
C PHE A 58 -15.79 -3.92 9.03
N THR A 59 -15.16 -2.77 8.82
CA THR A 59 -14.01 -2.61 7.91
C THR A 59 -12.85 -3.50 8.34
N LYS A 60 -12.57 -3.60 9.64
CA LYS A 60 -11.54 -4.48 10.17
C LYS A 60 -11.81 -5.95 9.84
N LYS A 61 -13.04 -6.43 9.98
CA LYS A 61 -13.43 -7.80 9.62
C LYS A 61 -13.27 -8.04 8.12
N LEU A 62 -13.71 -7.09 7.31
CA LEU A 62 -13.62 -7.18 5.84
C LEU A 62 -12.17 -7.26 5.37
N LEU A 63 -11.31 -6.35 5.84
CA LEU A 63 -9.88 -6.35 5.52
C LEU A 63 -9.19 -7.63 6.00
N SER A 64 -9.53 -8.10 7.21
CA SER A 64 -8.99 -9.37 7.72
C SER A 64 -9.37 -10.55 6.83
N ALA A 65 -10.62 -10.62 6.37
CA ALA A 65 -11.07 -11.68 5.46
C ALA A 65 -10.34 -11.62 4.11
N TYR A 66 -10.22 -10.43 3.53
CA TYR A 66 -9.51 -10.21 2.27
C TYR A 66 -8.02 -10.59 2.35
N LEU A 67 -7.32 -10.15 3.41
CA LEU A 67 -5.90 -10.43 3.60
C LEU A 67 -5.62 -11.90 3.98
N LEU A 68 -6.53 -12.55 4.72
CA LEU A 68 -6.39 -13.94 5.15
C LEU A 68 -7.01 -14.95 4.16
N GLY A 69 -7.60 -14.48 3.04
CA GLY A 69 -8.12 -15.33 1.97
C GLY A 69 -9.31 -16.21 2.37
N LYS A 70 -10.20 -15.70 3.23
CA LYS A 70 -11.49 -16.38 3.53
C LYS A 70 -12.58 -16.00 2.54
#